data_AF-A0A511T2B7-F1
#
_entry.id   AF-A0A511T2B7-F1
#
_cell.length_a   1.000
_cell.length_b   1.000
_cell.length_c   1.000
_cell.angle_alpha   90.00
_cell.angle_beta   90.00
_cell.angle_gamma   90.00
#
_symmetry.space_group_name_H-M   'P 1'
#
loop_
_entity.id
_entity.type
_entity.pdbx_description
1 polymer ?
#
loop_
_entity_poly.entity_id
_entity_poly.type
_entity_poly.pdbx_seq_one_letter_code
_entity_poly.pdbx_strand_id
1 'polypeptide(L)'
;MRVVTAALLLGLGACGGGGDDGGDGGTVDHRPNVTGAYASTGTMTLVIFGQSQTNDFADTIRIAAGAGSNKTALNLRSDTFECGEGFPGTMTGERAFSVQQTECQVHLDEQNCDGTLTVRSGTGNRDEAGTLHLSMKGDFSSRNCAPIPVTGQFTMELTGNRTGE
;
A
#
# COMPACT_ATOMS: atom_id res chain seq x y z
N MET A 1 -37.84 61.47 12.99
CA MET A 1 -37.50 61.52 11.55
C MET A 1 -36.18 60.79 11.29
N ARG A 2 -36.26 59.61 10.66
CA ARG A 2 -35.41 59.20 9.53
C ARG A 2 -36.01 57.91 8.96
N VAL A 3 -35.98 57.84 7.64
CA VAL A 3 -36.93 57.16 6.75
C VAL A 3 -36.53 55.69 6.51
N VAL A 4 -37.54 54.82 6.44
CA VAL A 4 -37.45 53.44 5.94
C VAL A 4 -37.44 53.47 4.42
N THR A 5 -36.55 52.73 3.76
CA THR A 5 -36.78 52.31 2.37
C THR A 5 -36.11 50.96 2.10
N ALA A 6 -36.94 49.93 2.02
CA ALA A 6 -36.61 48.65 1.40
C ALA A 6 -36.82 48.77 -0.11
N ALA A 7 -35.95 48.13 -0.91
CA ALA A 7 -36.20 47.90 -2.33
C ALA A 7 -35.77 46.48 -2.69
N LEU A 8 -36.77 45.64 -2.96
CA LEU A 8 -36.63 44.35 -3.62
C LEU A 8 -36.19 44.55 -5.07
N LEU A 9 -35.25 43.73 -5.54
CA LEU A 9 -35.02 43.49 -6.96
C LEU A 9 -35.02 41.98 -7.21
N LEU A 10 -36.17 41.51 -7.70
CA LEU A 10 -36.38 40.21 -8.33
C LEU A 10 -35.71 40.22 -9.70
N GLY A 11 -34.70 39.37 -9.89
CA GLY A 11 -34.12 39.06 -11.19
C GLY A 11 -34.37 37.59 -11.55
N LEU A 12 -35.50 37.32 -12.21
CA LEU A 12 -35.74 36.07 -12.95
C LEU A 12 -34.92 36.12 -14.25
N GLY A 13 -33.80 35.41 -14.28
CA GLY A 13 -33.06 35.09 -15.50
C GLY A 13 -33.30 33.64 -15.88
N ALA A 14 -34.32 33.39 -16.71
CA ALA A 14 -34.46 32.15 -17.46
C ALA A 14 -33.75 32.32 -18.81
N CYS A 15 -32.66 31.59 -19.02
CA CYS A 15 -32.04 31.29 -20.31
C CYS A 15 -31.09 30.11 -20.02
N GLY A 16 -31.33 28.90 -20.50
CA GLY A 16 -31.34 28.59 -21.92
C GLY A 16 -29.90 28.28 -22.32
N GLY A 17 -29.49 27.02 -22.18
CA GLY A 17 -28.13 26.61 -22.53
C GLY A 17 -27.85 25.18 -22.09
N GLY A 18 -28.38 24.22 -22.84
CA GLY A 18 -27.89 22.85 -22.78
C GLY A 18 -26.41 22.85 -23.16
N GLY A 19 -25.58 22.51 -22.19
CA GLY A 19 -24.22 22.04 -22.40
C GLY A 19 -24.13 20.75 -21.61
N ASP A 20 -24.33 19.62 -22.30
CA ASP A 20 -23.81 18.33 -21.88
C ASP A 20 -22.28 18.50 -21.76
N ASP A 21 -21.82 18.99 -20.61
CA ASP A 21 -20.46 18.71 -20.16
C ASP A 21 -20.46 17.24 -19.75
N GLY A 22 -20.38 16.38 -20.78
CA GLY A 22 -19.86 15.04 -20.68
C GLY A 22 -18.43 15.12 -20.20
N GLY A 23 -18.27 15.47 -18.92
CA GLY A 23 -17.05 15.29 -18.19
C GLY A 23 -16.76 13.81 -18.25
N ASP A 24 -15.69 13.48 -18.95
CA ASP A 24 -15.02 12.20 -18.92
C ASP A 24 -14.79 11.83 -17.45
N GLY A 25 -15.79 11.19 -16.84
CA GLY A 25 -15.81 10.73 -15.46
C GLY A 25 -14.86 9.54 -15.26
N GLY A 26 -13.80 9.47 -16.05
CA GLY A 26 -12.73 8.52 -15.89
C GLY A 26 -12.07 8.80 -14.55
N THR A 27 -12.08 7.80 -13.67
CA THR A 27 -11.29 7.83 -12.43
C THR A 27 -9.85 8.24 -12.77
N VAL A 28 -9.31 9.26 -12.10
CA VAL A 28 -7.92 9.68 -12.27
C VAL A 28 -7.00 8.53 -11.87
N ASP A 29 -5.98 8.26 -12.69
CA ASP A 29 -4.99 7.23 -12.37
C ASP A 29 -3.92 7.82 -11.45
N HIS A 30 -3.99 7.45 -10.17
CA HIS A 30 -3.03 7.88 -9.15
C HIS A 30 -1.85 6.92 -8.98
N ARG A 31 -1.83 5.77 -9.66
CA ARG A 31 -0.76 4.78 -9.54
C ARG A 31 0.64 5.36 -9.82
N PRO A 32 0.85 6.25 -10.82
CA PRO A 32 2.16 6.85 -11.07
C PRO A 32 2.79 7.55 -9.87
N ASN A 33 1.99 7.97 -8.89
CA ASN A 33 2.50 8.64 -7.70
C ASN A 33 3.27 7.70 -6.78
N VAL A 34 2.98 6.40 -6.80
CA VAL A 34 3.58 5.38 -5.91
C VAL A 34 4.36 4.30 -6.66
N THR A 35 4.22 4.16 -7.97
CA THR A 35 5.00 3.18 -8.74
C THR A 35 6.49 3.53 -8.78
N GLY A 36 7.35 2.51 -8.76
CA GLY A 36 8.80 2.64 -8.73
C GLY A 36 9.47 1.50 -7.96
N ALA A 37 10.81 1.50 -7.95
CA ALA A 37 11.60 0.68 -7.04
C ALA A 37 12.02 1.53 -5.84
N TYR A 38 12.03 0.96 -4.64
CA TYR A 38 12.33 1.66 -3.40
C TYR A 38 13.32 0.83 -2.58
N ALA A 39 14.56 1.32 -2.44
CA ALA A 39 15.49 0.76 -1.48
C ALA A 39 14.99 1.12 -0.08
N SER A 40 14.52 0.10 0.64
CA SER A 40 13.77 0.26 1.88
C SER A 40 14.48 -0.43 3.03
N THR A 41 14.44 0.20 4.19
CA THR A 41 14.97 -0.32 5.45
C THR A 41 13.94 -0.13 6.55
N GLY A 42 13.98 -0.97 7.57
CA GLY A 42 13.16 -0.81 8.75
C GLY A 42 13.26 -2.03 9.64
N THR A 43 12.14 -2.46 10.21
CA THR A 43 12.13 -3.54 11.20
C THR A 43 11.08 -4.58 10.88
N MET A 44 11.42 -5.85 11.12
CA MET A 44 10.48 -6.95 11.20
C MET A 44 10.42 -7.46 12.64
N THR A 45 9.21 -7.44 13.21
CA THR A 45 8.93 -7.98 14.54
C THR A 45 8.17 -9.28 14.40
N LEU A 46 8.69 -10.34 15.00
CA LEU A 46 8.07 -11.66 15.11
C LEU A 46 7.64 -11.90 16.56
N VAL A 47 6.39 -12.34 16.76
CA VAL A 47 5.88 -12.77 18.05
C VAL A 47 5.66 -14.28 18.01
N ILE A 48 6.56 -15.03 18.65
CA ILE A 48 6.56 -16.50 18.67
C ILE A 48 6.50 -16.94 20.13
N PHE A 49 5.55 -17.82 20.48
CA PHE A 49 5.32 -18.25 21.86
C PHE A 49 5.20 -17.10 22.88
N GLY A 50 4.61 -15.97 22.45
CA GLY A 50 4.46 -14.76 23.26
C GLY A 50 5.73 -13.94 23.49
N GLN A 51 6.87 -14.36 22.91
CA GLN A 51 8.12 -13.61 22.93
C GLN A 51 8.25 -12.80 21.64
N SER A 52 8.58 -11.51 21.77
CA SER A 52 8.81 -10.61 20.65
C SER A 52 10.28 -10.59 20.28
N GLN A 53 10.59 -10.78 19.00
CA GLN A 53 11.91 -10.59 18.42
C GLN A 53 11.82 -9.55 17.32
N THR A 54 12.60 -8.49 17.41
CA THR A 54 12.65 -7.44 16.39
C THR A 54 14.03 -7.44 15.76
N ASN A 55 14.06 -7.55 14.44
CA ASN A 55 15.29 -7.51 13.65
C ASN A 55 15.20 -6.37 12.64
N ASP A 56 16.35 -5.77 12.34
CA ASP A 56 16.48 -4.87 11.21
C ASP A 56 16.25 -5.63 9.91
N PHE A 57 15.59 -4.98 8.96
CA PHE A 57 15.24 -5.56 7.68
C PHE A 57 15.56 -4.56 6.57
N ALA A 58 16.18 -5.04 5.50
CA ALA A 58 16.50 -4.26 4.32
C ALA A 58 16.02 -5.02 3.08
N ASP A 59 15.35 -4.31 2.17
CA ASP A 59 14.75 -4.90 0.97
C ASP A 59 14.58 -3.86 -0.14
N THR A 60 14.38 -4.31 -1.36
CA THR A 60 13.91 -3.46 -2.45
C THR A 60 12.45 -3.76 -2.73
N ILE A 61 11.59 -2.78 -2.45
CA ILE A 61 10.15 -2.86 -2.75
C ILE A 61 9.90 -2.29 -4.14
N ARG A 62 9.32 -3.08 -5.04
CA ARG A 62 8.94 -2.67 -6.39
C ARG A 62 7.43 -2.57 -6.49
N ILE A 63 6.93 -1.39 -6.80
CA ILE A 63 5.49 -1.12 -6.96
C ILE A 63 5.21 -0.87 -8.44
N ALA A 64 4.34 -1.70 -9.02
CA ALA A 64 3.88 -1.59 -10.39
C ALA A 64 2.36 -1.42 -10.45
N ALA A 65 1.88 -0.93 -11.59
CA ALA A 65 0.46 -1.01 -11.90
C ALA A 65 0.02 -2.49 -11.94
N GLY A 66 -1.12 -2.78 -11.32
CA GLY A 66 -1.75 -4.10 -11.41
C GLY A 66 -2.23 -4.40 -12.82
N ALA A 67 -2.47 -5.67 -13.11
CA ALA A 67 -2.91 -6.13 -14.43
C ALA A 67 -4.28 -5.56 -14.83
N GLY A 68 -4.49 -5.36 -16.13
CA GLY A 68 -5.75 -4.92 -16.72
C GLY A 68 -5.97 -3.40 -16.72
N SER A 69 -7.22 -2.99 -16.94
CA SER A 69 -7.62 -1.57 -17.07
C SER A 69 -7.96 -0.89 -15.73
N ASN A 70 -7.79 -1.59 -14.60
CA ASN A 70 -8.12 -1.04 -13.28
C ASN A 70 -7.07 0.00 -12.84
N LYS A 71 -7.48 1.28 -12.83
CA LYS A 71 -6.65 2.43 -12.47
C LYS A 71 -6.31 2.54 -10.97
N THR A 72 -6.80 1.64 -10.12
CA THR A 72 -6.42 1.58 -8.70
C THR A 72 -5.62 0.35 -8.34
N ALA A 73 -5.55 -0.67 -9.21
CA ALA A 73 -4.83 -1.90 -8.92
C ALA A 73 -3.32 -1.67 -8.95
N LEU A 74 -2.62 -2.25 -7.98
CA LEU A 74 -1.17 -2.29 -7.85
C LEU A 74 -0.70 -3.73 -7.71
N ASN A 75 0.56 -3.96 -8.04
CA ASN A 75 1.27 -5.17 -7.68
C ASN A 75 2.60 -4.77 -7.03
N LEU A 76 2.83 -5.22 -5.80
CA LEU A 76 4.06 -4.98 -5.07
C LEU A 76 4.92 -6.24 -5.10
N ARG A 77 6.22 -6.08 -5.22
CA ARG A 77 7.17 -7.19 -5.13
C ARG A 77 8.27 -6.82 -4.17
N SER A 78 8.63 -7.78 -3.32
CA SER A 78 9.82 -7.76 -2.50
C SER A 78 10.91 -8.51 -3.26
N ASP A 79 12.15 -8.02 -3.23
CA ASP A 79 13.29 -8.75 -3.77
C ASP A 79 13.78 -9.83 -2.77
N THR A 80 13.33 -9.77 -1.52
CA THR A 80 13.63 -10.73 -0.44
C THR A 80 12.59 -11.86 -0.33
N PHE A 81 11.30 -11.57 -0.52
CA PHE A 81 10.22 -12.55 -0.37
C PHE A 81 9.74 -13.12 -1.70
N GLU A 82 9.61 -14.45 -1.77
CA GLU A 82 9.07 -15.15 -2.93
C GLU A 82 7.55 -15.30 -2.82
N CYS A 83 6.83 -14.26 -3.25
CA CYS A 83 5.36 -14.17 -3.16
C CYS A 83 4.63 -14.54 -4.46
N GLY A 84 5.17 -15.45 -5.27
CA GLY A 84 4.61 -15.80 -6.58
C GLY A 84 4.49 -14.59 -7.50
N GLU A 85 3.27 -14.10 -7.72
CA GLU A 85 3.00 -12.92 -8.54
C GLU A 85 3.27 -11.59 -7.82
N GLY A 86 3.47 -11.61 -6.49
CA GLY A 86 3.68 -10.42 -5.65
C GLY A 86 2.57 -10.24 -4.59
N PHE A 87 2.54 -9.07 -3.98
CA PHE A 87 1.47 -8.63 -3.08
C PHE A 87 0.47 -7.77 -3.88
N PRO A 88 -0.78 -8.23 -4.05
CA PRO A 88 -1.80 -7.41 -4.68
C PRO A 88 -2.10 -6.18 -3.82
N GLY A 89 -2.24 -5.02 -4.45
CA GLY A 89 -2.56 -3.78 -3.75
C GLY A 89 -3.62 -2.95 -4.46
N THR A 90 -4.18 -2.00 -3.73
CA THR A 90 -5.18 -1.06 -4.26
C THR A 90 -4.90 0.35 -3.76
N MET A 91 -4.90 1.34 -4.65
CA MET A 91 -4.85 2.76 -4.27
C MET A 91 -6.04 3.10 -3.37
N THR A 92 -5.77 3.76 -2.25
CA THR A 92 -6.77 4.26 -1.28
C THR A 92 -6.79 5.80 -1.22
N GLY A 93 -5.85 6.46 -1.88
CA GLY A 93 -5.78 7.91 -2.06
C GLY A 93 -4.79 8.27 -3.16
N GLU A 94 -4.44 9.56 -3.27
CA GLU A 94 -3.51 10.03 -4.32
C GLU A 94 -2.11 9.40 -4.18
N ARG A 95 -1.66 9.17 -2.94
CA ARG A 95 -0.32 8.63 -2.63
C ARG A 95 -0.35 7.49 -1.62
N ALA A 96 -1.53 6.94 -1.34
CA ALA A 96 -1.74 5.90 -0.35
C ALA A 96 -2.36 4.66 -1.00
N PHE A 97 -2.03 3.49 -0.46
CA PHE A 97 -2.54 2.21 -0.93
C PHE A 97 -2.70 1.22 0.23
N SER A 98 -3.51 0.18 0.00
CA SER A 98 -3.59 -1.00 0.85
C SER A 98 -2.97 -2.20 0.15
N VAL A 99 -2.41 -3.11 0.94
CA VAL A 99 -1.90 -4.41 0.49
C VAL A 99 -2.90 -5.48 0.94
N GLN A 100 -3.30 -6.31 -0.02
CA GLN A 100 -4.27 -7.37 0.20
C GLN A 100 -3.59 -8.62 0.79
N GLN A 101 -4.41 -9.56 1.24
CA GLN A 101 -3.92 -10.82 1.77
C GLN A 101 -3.16 -11.60 0.69
N THR A 102 -1.98 -12.09 1.01
CA THR A 102 -1.19 -12.98 0.15
C THR A 102 -0.35 -13.93 0.99
N GLU A 103 0.11 -15.01 0.37
CA GLU A 103 1.05 -15.96 0.97
C GLU A 103 2.38 -15.92 0.24
N CYS A 104 3.48 -15.93 0.99
CA CYS A 104 4.84 -15.92 0.48
C CYS A 104 5.63 -17.07 1.10
N GLN A 105 6.45 -17.72 0.28
CA GLN A 105 7.46 -18.62 0.81
C GLN A 105 8.69 -17.81 1.21
N VAL A 106 9.33 -18.22 2.30
CA VAL A 106 10.54 -17.62 2.83
C VAL A 106 11.52 -18.72 3.11
N HIS A 107 12.69 -18.65 2.49
CA HIS A 107 13.80 -19.49 2.86
C HIS A 107 14.61 -18.80 3.97
N LEU A 108 14.84 -19.51 5.07
CA LEU A 108 15.62 -19.02 6.20
C LEU A 108 17.01 -19.66 6.15
N ASP A 109 17.94 -18.99 5.47
CA ASP A 109 19.29 -19.50 5.16
C ASP A 109 20.02 -20.04 6.40
N GLU A 110 19.98 -19.30 7.52
CA GLU A 110 20.70 -19.64 8.75
C GLU A 110 20.29 -21.00 9.33
N GLN A 111 19.04 -21.39 9.10
CA GLN A 111 18.45 -22.64 9.59
C GLN A 111 18.20 -23.65 8.47
N ASN A 112 18.54 -23.29 7.21
CA ASN A 112 18.28 -24.05 6.00
C ASN A 112 16.87 -24.66 5.99
N CYS A 113 15.86 -23.81 6.23
CA CYS A 113 14.49 -24.23 6.43
C CYS A 113 13.53 -23.29 5.72
N ASP A 114 12.32 -23.81 5.46
CA ASP A 114 11.30 -23.08 4.72
C ASP A 114 10.21 -22.63 5.69
N GLY A 115 9.81 -21.39 5.52
CA GLY A 115 8.70 -20.77 6.22
C GLY A 115 7.68 -20.24 5.23
N THR A 116 6.49 -20.02 5.75
CA THR A 116 5.38 -19.40 5.03
C THR A 116 5.00 -18.13 5.79
N LEU A 117 5.05 -17.00 5.11
CA LEU A 117 4.50 -15.73 5.57
C LEU A 117 3.12 -15.54 4.94
N THR A 118 2.10 -15.43 5.77
CA THR A 118 0.76 -15.04 5.33
C THR A 118 0.53 -13.58 5.69
N VAL A 119 0.71 -12.66 4.72
CA VAL A 119 0.30 -11.27 4.89
C VAL A 119 -1.21 -11.23 4.99
N ARG A 120 -1.76 -10.69 6.08
CA ARG A 120 -3.21 -10.51 6.24
C ARG A 120 -3.67 -9.14 5.77
N SER A 121 -2.82 -8.14 5.95
CA SER A 121 -3.10 -6.78 5.54
C SER A 121 -1.82 -5.97 5.54
N GLY A 122 -1.76 -4.96 4.69
CA GLY A 122 -0.76 -3.91 4.79
C GLY A 122 -1.30 -2.59 4.29
N THR A 123 -0.54 -1.54 4.54
CA THR A 123 -0.81 -0.19 4.06
C THR A 123 0.51 0.44 3.68
N GLY A 124 0.51 1.26 2.64
CA GLY A 124 1.66 2.11 2.37
C GLY A 124 1.26 3.46 1.84
N ASN A 125 2.19 4.39 1.95
CA ASN A 125 2.04 5.72 1.39
C ASN A 125 3.39 6.25 0.91
N ARG A 126 3.35 7.14 -0.07
CA ARG A 126 4.50 7.96 -0.45
C ARG A 126 4.30 9.37 0.07
N ASP A 127 5.22 9.86 0.88
CA ASP A 127 5.15 11.22 1.42
C ASP A 127 5.52 12.27 0.36
N GLU A 128 5.47 13.55 0.74
CA GLU A 128 5.81 14.67 -0.13
C GLU A 128 7.30 14.74 -0.48
N ALA A 129 8.17 14.21 0.38
CA ALA A 129 9.60 14.07 0.10
C ALA A 129 9.89 12.92 -0.88
N GLY A 130 8.88 12.11 -1.19
CA GLY A 130 8.97 11.00 -2.12
C GLY A 130 9.37 9.68 -1.46
N THR A 131 9.44 9.64 -0.13
CA THR A 131 9.76 8.45 0.67
C THR A 131 8.56 7.52 0.74
N LEU A 132 8.78 6.23 0.48
CA LEU A 132 7.81 5.18 0.74
C LEU A 132 7.79 4.85 2.23
N HIS A 133 6.60 4.70 2.79
CA HIS A 133 6.33 4.09 4.08
C HIS A 133 5.43 2.89 3.84
N LEU A 134 5.77 1.71 4.37
CA LEU A 134 5.05 0.46 4.17
C LEU A 134 4.96 -0.30 5.49
N SER A 135 3.72 -0.61 5.89
CA SER A 135 3.41 -1.47 7.03
C SER A 135 2.73 -2.74 6.53
N MET A 136 3.19 -3.90 6.97
CA MET A 136 2.55 -5.20 6.71
C MET A 136 2.44 -6.01 7.99
N LYS A 137 1.33 -6.72 8.15
CA LYS A 137 1.10 -7.60 9.29
C LYS A 137 0.47 -8.92 8.85
N GLY A 138 0.79 -9.97 9.58
CA GLY A 138 0.33 -11.30 9.23
C GLY A 138 0.82 -12.38 10.18
N ASP A 139 0.81 -13.61 9.68
CA ASP A 139 1.30 -14.78 10.40
C ASP A 139 2.56 -15.34 9.73
N PHE A 140 3.39 -15.95 10.56
CA PHE A 140 4.53 -16.75 10.14
C PHE A 140 4.29 -18.20 10.58
N SER A 141 4.64 -19.15 9.72
CA SER A 141 4.71 -20.56 10.11
C SER A 141 5.92 -21.24 9.48
N SER A 142 6.57 -22.14 10.22
CA SER A 142 7.53 -23.08 9.67
C SER A 142 7.33 -24.46 10.27
N ARG A 143 7.49 -25.49 9.44
CA ARG A 143 7.37 -26.89 9.84
C ARG A 143 8.71 -27.58 10.08
N ASN A 144 9.81 -27.06 9.52
CA ASN A 144 11.11 -27.71 9.50
C ASN A 144 12.25 -26.89 10.13
N CYS A 145 12.01 -25.65 10.58
CA CYS A 145 13.04 -24.85 11.25
C CYS A 145 13.35 -25.30 12.69
N ALA A 146 12.48 -26.08 13.33
CA ALA A 146 12.67 -26.52 14.71
C ALA A 146 12.09 -27.91 14.92
N PRO A 147 12.43 -28.61 16.02
CA PRO A 147 11.89 -29.92 16.35
C PRO A 147 10.36 -29.95 16.46
N ILE A 148 9.75 -28.77 16.67
CA ILE A 148 8.31 -28.55 16.75
C ILE A 148 7.97 -27.44 15.75
N PRO A 149 6.85 -27.54 15.00
CA PRO A 149 6.40 -26.46 14.14
C PRO A 149 6.32 -25.14 14.89
N VAL A 150 6.88 -24.09 14.28
CA VAL A 150 6.89 -22.74 14.82
C VAL A 150 5.81 -21.95 14.13
N THR A 151 4.93 -21.33 14.91
CA THR A 151 3.96 -20.35 14.40
C THR A 151 4.04 -19.07 15.20
N GLY A 152 3.74 -17.96 14.55
CA GLY A 152 3.79 -16.66 15.17
C GLY A 152 3.10 -15.60 14.34
N GLN A 153 3.08 -14.39 14.87
CA GLN A 153 2.64 -13.20 14.14
C GLN A 153 3.85 -12.41 13.69
N PHE A 154 3.74 -11.71 12.57
CA PHE A 154 4.75 -10.74 12.18
C PHE A 154 4.13 -9.36 11.95
N THR A 155 4.93 -8.33 12.21
CA THR A 155 4.70 -6.96 11.78
C THR A 155 5.97 -6.45 11.14
N MET A 156 5.84 -5.77 10.01
CA MET A 156 6.96 -5.24 9.24
C MET A 156 6.67 -3.78 8.95
N GLU A 157 7.64 -2.93 9.25
CA GLU A 157 7.59 -1.49 9.01
C GLU A 157 8.82 -1.13 8.20
N LEU A 158 8.62 -0.58 6.99
CA LEU A 158 9.70 -0.22 6.07
C LEU A 158 9.54 1.23 5.63
N THR A 159 10.68 1.90 5.52
CA THR A 159 10.79 3.23 4.92
C THR A 159 11.87 3.19 3.85
N GLY A 160 11.62 3.77 2.68
CA GLY A 160 12.55 3.67 1.56
C GLY A 160 12.47 4.80 0.55
N ASN A 161 13.60 5.09 -0.08
CA ASN A 161 13.69 6.10 -1.13
C ASN A 161 13.60 5.44 -2.50
N ARG A 162 12.99 6.15 -3.46
CA ARG A 162 12.91 5.68 -4.85
C ARG A 162 14.32 5.52 -5.43
N THR A 163 14.56 4.43 -6.15
CA THR A 163 15.83 4.15 -6.83
C THR A 163 15.64 4.02 -8.34
N GLY A 164 16.64 4.48 -9.10
CA GLY A 164 16.76 4.27 -10.55
C GLY A 164 15.77 5.05 -11.41
N GLU A 165 15.92 6.37 -11.48
CA GLU A 165 15.34 7.18 -12.58
C GLU A 165 16.00 6.86 -13.93
#